data_AF-A0A3D4C2N4-F1
#
_entry.id   AF-A0A3D4C2N4-F1
#
_cell.length_a   1.000
_cell.length_b   1.000
_cell.length_c   1.000
_cell.angle_alpha   90.00
_cell.angle_beta   90.00
_cell.angle_gamma   90.00
#
_symmetry.space_group_name_H-M   'P 1'
#
loop_
_entity.id
_entity.type
_entity.pdbx_description
1 polymer ?
#
loop_
_entity_poly.entity_id
_entity_poly.type
_entity_poly.pdbx_seq_one_letter_code
_entity_poly.pdbx_strand_id
1 'polypeptide(L)'
;MYVDTIEDYPRHVETLLKDWYDILQLPQNCRELIIDFHYCRFLGHIGVTFLGGIVRLFEYRGANVKFLWNTLIEKIRVNLAQNGFLCDFGYNQKPWDGNSVPYRRDIKHDPIAIADYLGYKWLGKGWVNISPGLQDAIAGKVVEIYFNAFEHSQSSIGVFSCGQHYPESGTLQLTVVDFRIGIPNSVRTLPENAAMTSIEALKWAFEPGNSTKQQGIRQGEGLHILQEFVRKNHGTLMIFSNDSYVNIGDNGVRYENICTNFLGTLVNIAFRCDEKYYCLASEVPKLKKLKL
;
A
#
# COMPACT_ATOMS: atom_id res chain seq x y z
N MET A 1 -17.66 -4.17 15.65
CA MET A 1 -16.49 -3.32 15.40
C MET A 1 -17.00 -2.00 14.86
N TYR A 2 -16.75 -0.92 15.60
CA TYR A 2 -16.97 0.43 15.07
C TYR A 2 -15.82 0.79 14.15
N VAL A 3 -16.13 1.37 13.00
CA VAL A 3 -15.15 1.91 12.06
C VAL A 3 -14.95 3.37 12.40
N ASP A 4 -13.73 3.72 12.79
CA ASP A 4 -13.35 5.09 13.08
C ASP A 4 -13.02 5.90 11.81
N THR A 5 -12.83 7.20 12.00
CA THR A 5 -12.39 8.08 10.92
C THR A 5 -10.89 7.87 10.65
N ILE A 6 -10.54 7.49 9.42
CA ILE A 6 -9.17 7.22 9.00
C ILE A 6 -8.80 8.19 7.86
N GLU A 7 -8.02 9.22 8.20
CA GLU A 7 -7.48 10.20 7.22
C GLU A 7 -6.11 9.81 6.65
N ASP A 8 -5.68 8.56 6.84
CA ASP A 8 -4.43 7.99 6.29
C ASP A 8 -3.11 8.65 6.76
N TYR A 9 -3.17 9.53 7.77
CA TYR A 9 -1.97 10.03 8.46
C TYR A 9 -1.28 8.93 9.27
N PRO A 10 0.05 9.03 9.52
CA PRO A 10 0.81 8.03 10.30
C PRO A 10 0.15 7.63 11.63
N ARG A 11 -0.38 8.60 12.40
CA ARG A 11 -1.09 8.34 13.66
C ARG A 11 -2.34 7.45 13.51
N HIS A 12 -3.07 7.60 12.40
CA HIS A 12 -4.25 6.78 12.13
C HIS A 12 -3.83 5.39 11.67
N VAL A 13 -2.73 5.29 10.91
CA VAL A 13 -2.13 3.99 10.58
C VAL A 13 -1.75 3.26 11.85
N GLU A 14 -1.03 3.87 12.79
CA GLU A 14 -0.68 3.24 14.08
C GLU A 14 -1.91 2.73 14.85
N THR A 15 -3.04 3.45 14.78
CA THR A 15 -4.31 3.01 15.37
C THR A 15 -4.82 1.74 14.68
N LEU A 16 -4.80 1.69 13.35
CA LEU A 16 -5.16 0.50 12.57
C LEU A 16 -4.23 -0.70 12.86
N LEU A 17 -2.92 -0.46 13.04
CA LEU A 17 -1.96 -1.50 13.40
C LEU A 17 -2.28 -2.07 14.79
N LYS A 18 -2.65 -1.20 15.74
CA LYS A 18 -3.10 -1.60 17.08
C LYS A 18 -4.39 -2.39 17.03
N ASP A 19 -5.40 -1.93 16.28
CA ASP A 19 -6.66 -2.64 16.10
C ASP A 19 -6.41 -4.04 15.53
N TRP A 20 -5.54 -4.15 14.52
CA TRP A 20 -5.14 -5.43 13.97
C TRP A 20 -4.46 -6.33 15.02
N TYR A 21 -3.52 -5.79 15.80
CA TYR A 21 -2.86 -6.52 16.88
C TYR A 21 -3.88 -7.05 17.91
N ASP A 22 -4.80 -6.21 18.35
CA ASP A 22 -5.84 -6.57 19.33
C ASP A 22 -6.81 -7.63 18.75
N ILE A 23 -7.18 -7.51 17.47
CA ILE A 23 -8.02 -8.51 16.76
C ILE A 23 -7.34 -9.88 16.69
N LEU A 24 -6.01 -9.92 16.52
CA LEU A 24 -5.28 -11.18 16.49
C LEU A 24 -5.30 -11.90 17.85
N GLN A 25 -5.45 -11.17 18.95
CA GLN A 25 -5.56 -11.74 20.30
C GLN A 25 -6.97 -12.26 20.64
N LEU A 26 -7.98 -11.93 19.81
CA LEU A 26 -9.33 -12.41 20.03
C LEU A 26 -9.43 -13.94 19.85
N PRO A 27 -10.26 -14.63 20.64
CA PRO A 27 -10.56 -16.04 20.46
C PRO A 27 -11.00 -16.37 19.02
N GLN A 28 -10.47 -17.45 18.46
CA GLN A 28 -10.82 -17.89 17.10
C GLN A 28 -12.27 -18.36 16.94
N ASN A 29 -13.01 -18.53 18.04
CA ASN A 29 -14.40 -18.96 18.04
C ASN A 29 -15.41 -17.81 17.84
N CYS A 30 -14.95 -16.59 17.52
CA CYS A 30 -15.84 -15.50 17.16
C CYS A 30 -16.67 -15.89 15.93
N ARG A 31 -17.99 -16.04 16.10
CA ARG A 31 -18.89 -16.51 15.04
C ARG A 31 -19.53 -15.39 14.24
N GLU A 32 -19.46 -14.16 14.72
CA GLU A 32 -20.11 -13.02 14.09
C GLU A 32 -19.27 -11.75 14.25
N LEU A 33 -19.04 -11.06 13.14
CA LEU A 33 -18.45 -9.72 13.11
C LEU A 33 -19.48 -8.75 12.54
N ILE A 34 -19.87 -7.77 13.34
CA ILE A 34 -20.73 -6.66 12.88
C ILE A 34 -19.84 -5.45 12.62
N ILE A 35 -19.89 -4.91 11.40
CA ILE A 35 -19.19 -3.69 10.97
C ILE A 35 -20.16 -2.52 11.03
N ASP A 36 -19.84 -1.53 11.85
CA ASP A 36 -20.66 -0.34 12.09
C ASP A 36 -19.89 0.93 11.75
N PHE A 37 -20.44 1.80 10.88
CA PHE A 37 -19.82 3.03 10.43
C PHE A 37 -20.34 4.28 11.15
N HIS A 38 -21.11 4.14 12.23
CA HIS A 38 -21.80 5.25 12.91
C HIS A 38 -20.89 6.43 13.26
N TYR A 39 -19.63 6.16 13.64
CA TYR A 39 -18.63 7.18 14.00
C TYR A 39 -17.68 7.54 12.86
N CYS A 40 -17.74 6.83 11.74
CA CYS A 40 -16.89 7.11 10.59
C CYS A 40 -17.35 8.37 9.86
N ARG A 41 -16.46 9.35 9.74
CA ARG A 41 -16.70 10.60 8.99
C ARG A 41 -15.82 10.71 7.76
N PHE A 42 -14.79 9.90 7.65
CA PHE A 42 -13.97 9.75 6.46
C PHE A 42 -13.23 8.41 6.56
N LEU A 43 -13.20 7.65 5.46
CA LEU A 43 -12.48 6.39 5.39
C LEU A 43 -11.56 6.47 4.17
N GLY A 44 -10.30 6.78 4.43
CA GLY A 44 -9.26 6.86 3.44
C GLY A 44 -8.86 5.50 2.88
N HIS A 45 -8.08 5.51 1.81
CA HIS A 45 -7.69 4.31 1.07
C HIS A 45 -6.87 3.32 1.92
N ILE A 46 -6.11 3.76 2.94
CA ILE A 46 -5.47 2.84 3.90
C ILE A 46 -6.53 2.19 4.80
N GLY A 47 -7.49 2.98 5.29
CA GLY A 47 -8.60 2.44 6.08
C GLY A 47 -9.42 1.40 5.31
N VAL A 48 -9.64 1.61 4.01
CA VAL A 48 -10.34 0.64 3.14
C VAL A 48 -9.57 -0.68 3.03
N THR A 49 -8.25 -0.65 2.83
CA THR A 49 -7.45 -1.88 2.72
C THR A 49 -7.40 -2.63 4.04
N PHE A 50 -7.27 -1.92 5.17
CA PHE A 50 -7.32 -2.52 6.51
C PHE A 50 -8.66 -3.14 6.83
N LEU A 51 -9.75 -2.44 6.56
CA LEU A 51 -11.10 -2.97 6.76
C LEU A 51 -11.31 -4.25 5.95
N GLY A 52 -10.84 -4.25 4.69
CA GLY A 52 -10.84 -5.45 3.84
C GLY A 52 -10.07 -6.60 4.48
N GLY A 53 -8.84 -6.35 4.95
CA GLY A 53 -8.01 -7.34 5.66
C GLY A 53 -8.69 -7.94 6.89
N ILE A 54 -9.26 -7.08 7.75
CA ILE A 54 -10.00 -7.50 8.95
C ILE A 54 -11.18 -8.39 8.57
N VAL A 55 -12.02 -7.94 7.63
CA VAL A 55 -13.20 -8.71 7.22
C VAL A 55 -12.81 -10.08 6.67
N ARG A 56 -11.79 -10.13 5.79
CA ARG A 56 -11.32 -11.41 5.22
C ARG A 56 -10.67 -12.32 6.26
N LEU A 57 -10.06 -11.78 7.31
CA LEU A 57 -9.57 -12.58 8.45
C LEU A 57 -10.71 -13.28 9.19
N PHE A 58 -11.78 -12.55 9.49
CA PHE A 58 -12.93 -13.13 10.19
C PHE A 58 -13.67 -14.16 9.33
N GLU A 59 -13.86 -13.89 8.04
CA GLU A 59 -14.41 -14.88 7.10
C GLU A 59 -13.53 -16.13 7.02
N TYR A 60 -12.20 -15.98 6.97
CA TYR A 60 -11.26 -17.10 6.98
C TYR A 60 -11.37 -17.93 8.28
N ARG A 61 -11.64 -17.28 9.42
CA ARG A 61 -11.92 -17.96 10.70
C ARG A 61 -13.32 -18.57 10.78
N GLY A 62 -14.13 -18.47 9.72
CA GLY A 62 -15.49 -19.01 9.65
C GLY A 62 -16.55 -18.14 10.33
N ALA A 63 -16.24 -16.88 10.63
CA ALA A 63 -17.21 -15.94 11.17
C ALA A 63 -18.16 -15.43 10.08
N ASN A 64 -19.43 -15.21 10.45
CA ASN A 64 -20.37 -14.48 9.63
C ASN A 64 -20.11 -12.97 9.75
N VAL A 65 -19.92 -12.28 8.63
CA VAL A 65 -19.71 -10.83 8.63
C VAL A 65 -20.98 -10.10 8.19
N LYS A 66 -21.42 -9.13 9.00
CA LYS A 66 -22.57 -8.27 8.71
C LYS A 66 -22.14 -6.82 8.69
N PHE A 67 -22.47 -6.13 7.61
CA PHE A 67 -22.25 -4.70 7.51
C PHE A 67 -23.55 -3.94 7.76
N LEU A 68 -23.51 -2.96 8.65
CA LEU A 68 -24.61 -2.02 8.86
C LEU A 68 -24.54 -0.89 7.83
N TRP A 69 -24.81 -1.20 6.56
CA TRP A 69 -24.69 -0.24 5.44
C TRP A 69 -25.52 1.04 5.61
N ASN A 70 -26.60 0.96 6.39
CA ASN A 70 -27.45 2.11 6.76
C ASN A 70 -26.74 3.13 7.67
N THR A 71 -25.62 2.76 8.30
CA THR A 71 -24.79 3.66 9.13
C THR A 71 -23.76 4.44 8.31
N LEU A 72 -23.56 4.10 7.03
CA LEU A 72 -22.69 4.85 6.13
C LEU A 72 -23.31 6.21 5.79
N ILE A 73 -22.52 7.26 5.98
CA ILE A 73 -22.81 8.57 5.38
C ILE A 73 -22.55 8.53 3.88
N GLU A 74 -23.29 9.35 3.12
CA GLU A 74 -23.34 9.26 1.66
C GLU A 74 -21.96 9.40 0.99
N LYS A 75 -21.13 10.34 1.45
CA LYS A 75 -19.78 10.53 0.88
C LYS A 75 -18.89 9.29 0.99
N ILE A 76 -19.00 8.54 2.10
CA ILE A 76 -18.23 7.30 2.29
C ILE A 76 -18.84 6.20 1.43
N ARG A 77 -20.16 6.08 1.41
CA ARG A 77 -20.87 5.10 0.56
C ARG A 77 -20.49 5.25 -0.90
N VAL A 78 -20.51 6.48 -1.43
CA VAL A 78 -20.13 6.78 -2.82
C VAL A 78 -18.67 6.38 -3.09
N ASN A 79 -17.75 6.69 -2.17
CA ASN A 79 -16.34 6.31 -2.33
C ASN A 79 -16.13 4.78 -2.32
N LEU A 80 -16.72 4.08 -1.35
CA LEU A 80 -16.65 2.61 -1.24
C LEU A 80 -17.35 1.90 -2.40
N ALA A 81 -18.39 2.51 -2.97
CA ALA A 81 -19.04 1.99 -4.17
C ALA A 81 -18.15 2.21 -5.40
N GLN A 82 -17.56 3.40 -5.56
CA GLN A 82 -16.69 3.74 -6.69
C GLN A 82 -15.45 2.84 -6.74
N ASN A 83 -14.79 2.65 -5.60
CA ASN A 83 -13.60 1.81 -5.51
C ASN A 83 -13.90 0.31 -5.58
N GLY A 84 -15.17 -0.11 -5.48
CA GLY A 84 -15.60 -1.50 -5.60
C GLY A 84 -15.65 -2.28 -4.28
N PHE A 85 -15.28 -1.68 -3.16
CA PHE A 85 -15.35 -2.31 -1.83
C PHE A 85 -16.77 -2.79 -1.52
N LEU A 86 -17.81 -1.97 -1.73
CA LEU A 86 -19.19 -2.42 -1.45
C LEU A 86 -19.60 -3.63 -2.29
N CYS A 87 -19.20 -3.66 -3.56
CA CYS A 87 -19.47 -4.76 -4.47
C CYS A 87 -18.78 -6.06 -4.00
N ASP A 88 -17.53 -5.96 -3.55
CA ASP A 88 -16.73 -7.10 -3.07
C ASP A 88 -17.31 -7.75 -1.79
N PHE A 89 -18.10 -6.98 -1.03
CA PHE A 89 -18.79 -7.42 0.19
C PHE A 89 -20.32 -7.55 0.02
N GLY A 90 -20.78 -7.79 -1.21
CA GLY A 90 -22.15 -8.24 -1.48
C GLY A 90 -23.21 -7.15 -1.62
N TYR A 91 -22.82 -5.87 -1.65
CA TYR A 91 -23.74 -4.79 -2.00
C TYR A 91 -23.94 -4.75 -3.52
N ASN A 92 -25.20 -4.73 -3.99
CA ASN A 92 -25.51 -4.80 -5.41
C ASN A 92 -25.32 -3.45 -6.14
N GLN A 93 -24.08 -2.95 -6.16
CA GLN A 93 -23.68 -1.75 -6.88
C GLN A 93 -22.32 -1.97 -7.53
N LYS A 94 -22.29 -1.93 -8.86
CA LYS A 94 -21.04 -2.07 -9.61
C LYS A 94 -20.15 -0.83 -9.41
N PRO A 95 -18.82 -1.02 -9.32
CA PRO A 95 -17.89 0.10 -9.32
C PRO A 95 -17.91 0.84 -10.67
N TRP A 96 -17.42 2.08 -10.65
CA TRP A 96 -17.24 2.90 -11.85
C TRP A 96 -15.89 3.61 -11.80
N ASP A 97 -15.39 4.01 -12.97
CA ASP A 97 -14.17 4.79 -13.04
C ASP A 97 -14.44 6.23 -12.57
N GLY A 98 -13.67 6.66 -11.58
CA GLY A 98 -13.63 8.03 -11.08
C GLY A 98 -12.26 8.32 -10.49
N ASN A 99 -12.25 9.04 -9.37
CA ASN A 99 -11.03 9.43 -8.67
C ASN A 99 -10.43 8.31 -7.81
N SER A 100 -11.11 7.19 -7.60
CA SER A 100 -10.53 6.05 -6.89
C SER A 100 -9.66 5.18 -7.81
N VAL A 101 -8.63 4.61 -7.21
CA VAL A 101 -8.03 3.36 -7.68
C VAL A 101 -8.79 2.22 -7.02
N PRO A 102 -9.24 1.19 -7.77
CA PRO A 102 -10.09 0.14 -7.23
C PRO A 102 -9.50 -0.55 -6.00
N TYR A 103 -10.33 -0.83 -5.00
CA TYR A 103 -10.02 -1.79 -3.97
C TYR A 103 -9.81 -3.17 -4.62
N ARG A 104 -8.72 -3.83 -4.25
CA ARG A 104 -8.33 -5.11 -4.80
C ARG A 104 -7.77 -6.01 -3.71
N ARG A 105 -8.12 -7.30 -3.79
CA ARG A 105 -7.55 -8.37 -2.98
C ARG A 105 -6.98 -9.43 -3.92
N ASP A 106 -5.74 -9.82 -3.70
CA ASP A 106 -5.12 -10.93 -4.43
C ASP A 106 -4.65 -12.02 -3.46
N ILE A 107 -5.16 -13.23 -3.66
CA ILE A 107 -4.79 -14.43 -2.88
C ILE A 107 -3.73 -15.25 -3.63
N LYS A 108 -3.72 -15.15 -4.97
CA LYS A 108 -2.83 -15.89 -5.87
C LYS A 108 -1.91 -14.93 -6.60
N HIS A 109 -0.76 -15.46 -7.01
CA HIS A 109 0.22 -14.76 -7.80
C HIS A 109 -0.25 -14.66 -9.26
N ASP A 110 -0.55 -13.43 -9.71
CA ASP A 110 -0.86 -13.14 -11.12
C ASP A 110 -0.09 -11.87 -11.56
N PRO A 111 1.13 -12.04 -12.08
CA PRO A 111 1.98 -10.92 -12.42
C PRO A 111 1.41 -10.01 -13.49
N ILE A 112 0.70 -10.59 -14.47
CA ILE A 112 0.15 -9.85 -15.60
C ILE A 112 -1.00 -8.99 -15.09
N ALA A 113 -1.97 -9.58 -14.37
CA ALA A 113 -3.11 -8.82 -13.86
C ALA A 113 -2.71 -7.75 -12.83
N ILE A 114 -1.65 -7.98 -12.06
CA ILE A 114 -1.12 -7.00 -11.11
C ILE A 114 -0.38 -5.88 -11.86
N ALA A 115 0.48 -6.20 -12.82
CA ALA A 115 1.17 -5.20 -13.64
C ALA A 115 0.17 -4.33 -14.42
N ASP A 116 -0.85 -4.92 -15.04
CA ASP A 116 -1.90 -4.17 -15.76
C ASP A 116 -2.67 -3.23 -14.81
N TYR A 117 -2.98 -3.70 -13.61
CA TYR A 117 -3.67 -2.89 -12.62
C TYR A 117 -2.82 -1.71 -12.13
N LEU A 118 -1.55 -1.94 -11.83
CA LEU A 118 -0.62 -0.88 -11.41
C LEU A 118 -0.33 0.09 -12.56
N GLY A 119 -0.05 -0.43 -13.75
CA GLY A 119 0.23 0.36 -14.95
C GLY A 119 -0.97 1.22 -15.33
N TYR A 120 -2.16 0.63 -15.49
CA TYR A 120 -3.32 1.33 -16.03
C TYR A 120 -4.15 2.06 -14.96
N LYS A 121 -4.44 1.42 -13.81
CA LYS A 121 -5.34 1.99 -12.80
C LYS A 121 -4.64 2.92 -11.81
N TRP A 122 -3.34 2.75 -11.54
CA TRP A 122 -2.61 3.66 -10.64
C TRP A 122 -2.04 4.86 -11.40
N LEU A 123 -1.21 4.61 -12.42
CA LEU A 123 -0.45 5.66 -13.10
C LEU A 123 -1.01 6.03 -14.50
N GLY A 124 -1.69 5.10 -15.16
CA GLY A 124 -2.20 5.27 -16.52
C GLY A 124 -3.45 6.16 -16.64
N LYS A 125 -3.98 6.69 -15.53
CA LYS A 125 -5.13 7.60 -15.52
C LYS A 125 -4.76 9.06 -15.83
N GLY A 126 -3.47 9.37 -16.00
CA GLY A 126 -3.01 10.72 -16.35
C GLY A 126 -3.04 11.73 -15.19
N TRP A 127 -3.19 11.26 -13.94
CA TRP A 127 -3.16 12.12 -12.76
C TRP A 127 -1.76 12.63 -12.43
N VAL A 128 -0.73 11.91 -12.88
CA VAL A 128 0.68 12.31 -12.73
C VAL A 128 1.26 12.37 -14.14
N ASN A 129 1.86 13.50 -14.50
CA ASN A 129 2.37 13.76 -15.84
C ASN A 129 3.78 13.17 -16.01
N ILE A 130 3.86 11.87 -16.31
CA ILE A 130 5.11 11.11 -16.42
C ILE A 130 5.27 10.48 -17.81
N SER A 131 6.51 10.21 -18.24
CA SER A 131 6.78 9.46 -19.47
C SER A 131 6.35 7.99 -19.35
N PRO A 132 6.04 7.31 -20.46
CA PRO A 132 5.76 5.87 -20.44
C PRO A 132 6.92 5.05 -19.83
N GLY A 133 8.17 5.39 -20.14
CA GLY A 133 9.33 4.68 -19.58
C GLY A 133 9.47 4.85 -18.06
N LEU A 134 9.18 6.04 -17.54
CA LEU A 134 9.15 6.27 -16.09
C LEU A 134 7.96 5.57 -15.43
N GLN A 135 6.79 5.58 -16.06
CA GLN A 135 5.60 4.86 -15.61
C GLN A 135 5.89 3.37 -15.46
N ASP A 136 6.48 2.74 -16.48
CA ASP A 136 6.83 1.31 -16.45
C ASP A 136 7.87 1.01 -15.36
N ALA A 137 8.87 1.88 -15.18
CA ALA A 137 9.87 1.73 -14.12
C ALA A 137 9.26 1.81 -12.72
N ILE A 138 8.35 2.76 -12.47
CA ILE A 138 7.64 2.89 -11.19
C ILE A 138 6.71 1.69 -10.98
N ALA A 139 5.89 1.35 -11.98
CA ALA A 139 4.95 0.24 -11.91
C ALA A 139 5.68 -1.08 -11.65
N GLY A 140 6.78 -1.35 -12.37
CA GLY A 140 7.65 -2.50 -12.14
C GLY A 140 8.17 -2.56 -10.70
N LYS A 141 8.53 -1.43 -10.09
CA LYS A 141 8.94 -1.44 -8.68
C LYS A 141 7.78 -1.71 -7.71
N VAL A 142 6.61 -1.14 -7.97
CA VAL A 142 5.42 -1.42 -7.15
C VAL A 142 4.99 -2.88 -7.28
N VAL A 143 5.14 -3.48 -8.47
CA VAL A 143 4.97 -4.92 -8.68
C VAL A 143 5.91 -5.72 -7.77
N GLU A 144 7.19 -5.36 -7.68
CA GLU A 144 8.11 -6.02 -6.75
C GLU A 144 7.70 -5.88 -5.28
N ILE A 145 7.20 -4.71 -4.87
CA ILE A 145 6.66 -4.48 -3.52
C ILE A 145 5.46 -5.42 -3.29
N TYR A 146 4.56 -5.51 -4.27
CA TYR A 146 3.40 -6.40 -4.24
C TYR A 146 3.82 -7.88 -4.16
N PHE A 147 4.87 -8.27 -4.88
CA PHE A 147 5.36 -9.65 -4.88
C PHE A 147 6.15 -10.00 -3.63
N ASN A 148 6.87 -9.04 -3.03
CA ASN A 148 7.50 -9.25 -1.73
C ASN A 148 6.43 -9.44 -0.64
N ALA A 149 5.30 -8.75 -0.76
CA ALA A 149 4.12 -9.05 0.02
C ALA A 149 3.59 -10.48 -0.25
N PHE A 150 3.76 -11.05 -1.45
CA PHE A 150 3.38 -12.43 -1.79
C PHE A 150 4.31 -13.55 -1.30
N GLU A 151 5.63 -13.41 -1.46
CA GLU A 151 6.56 -14.54 -1.54
C GLU A 151 6.88 -15.24 -0.21
N HIS A 152 6.50 -14.66 0.93
CA HIS A 152 6.82 -15.22 2.25
C HIS A 152 5.61 -15.78 3.01
N SER A 153 4.52 -16.16 2.35
CA SER A 153 3.30 -16.39 3.09
C SER A 153 2.68 -17.77 3.08
N GLN A 154 2.21 -18.04 4.27
CA GLN A 154 1.03 -18.81 4.58
C GLN A 154 -0.14 -17.86 4.94
N SER A 155 -0.18 -16.62 4.43
CA SER A 155 -1.28 -15.70 4.76
C SER A 155 -2.50 -16.10 3.97
N SER A 156 -3.47 -16.59 4.73
CA SER A 156 -4.74 -17.11 4.26
C SER A 156 -5.66 -16.06 3.65
N ILE A 157 -5.39 -14.76 3.89
CA ILE A 157 -6.29 -13.68 3.47
C ILE A 157 -5.80 -12.89 2.26
N GLY A 158 -4.53 -13.02 1.87
CA GLY A 158 -3.98 -12.39 0.66
C GLY A 158 -3.32 -11.02 0.89
N VAL A 159 -3.11 -10.29 -0.19
CA VAL A 159 -2.57 -8.91 -0.25
C VAL A 159 -3.70 -7.98 -0.69
N PHE A 160 -3.76 -6.79 -0.10
CA PHE A 160 -4.81 -5.81 -0.35
C PHE A 160 -4.21 -4.54 -0.90
N SER A 161 -4.90 -3.91 -1.84
CA SER A 161 -4.51 -2.61 -2.37
C SER A 161 -5.70 -1.73 -2.68
N CYS A 162 -5.47 -0.43 -2.61
CA CYS A 162 -6.45 0.60 -2.94
C CYS A 162 -5.70 1.91 -3.16
N GLY A 163 -6.36 2.89 -3.74
CA GLY A 163 -5.79 4.23 -3.87
C GLY A 163 -6.84 5.27 -4.20
N GLN A 164 -6.45 6.52 -4.18
CA GLN A 164 -7.33 7.64 -4.38
C GLN A 164 -6.53 8.82 -4.93
N HIS A 165 -7.04 9.39 -6.03
CA HIS A 165 -6.71 10.74 -6.43
C HIS A 165 -7.58 11.70 -5.62
N TYR A 166 -6.94 12.67 -4.98
CA TYR A 166 -7.55 13.74 -4.20
C TYR A 166 -7.35 15.06 -4.95
N PRO A 167 -8.32 15.48 -5.80
CA PRO A 167 -8.17 16.68 -6.63
C PRO A 167 -7.96 17.96 -5.81
N GLU A 168 -8.61 18.07 -4.65
CA GLU A 168 -8.51 19.25 -3.78
C GLU A 168 -7.10 19.45 -3.21
N SER A 169 -6.42 18.36 -2.83
CA SER A 169 -5.04 18.41 -2.35
C SER A 169 -4.00 18.26 -3.46
N GLY A 170 -4.43 17.95 -4.69
CA GLY A 170 -3.55 17.68 -5.82
C GLY A 170 -2.61 16.50 -5.56
N THR A 171 -3.13 15.40 -5.00
CA THR A 171 -2.32 14.22 -4.66
C THR A 171 -2.96 12.92 -5.13
N LEU A 172 -2.12 12.00 -5.60
CA LEU A 172 -2.46 10.61 -5.84
C LEU A 172 -1.86 9.77 -4.72
N GLN A 173 -2.69 9.04 -3.97
CA GLN A 173 -2.22 8.13 -2.92
C GLN A 173 -2.58 6.69 -3.23
N LEU A 174 -1.65 5.79 -2.97
CA LEU A 174 -1.68 4.41 -3.43
C LEU A 174 -1.11 3.52 -2.33
N THR A 175 -1.90 2.55 -1.87
CA THR A 175 -1.52 1.68 -0.77
C THR A 175 -1.54 0.22 -1.18
N VAL A 176 -0.53 -0.51 -0.72
CA VAL A 176 -0.49 -1.98 -0.67
C VAL A 176 -0.30 -2.37 0.79
N VAL A 177 -1.08 -3.33 1.28
CA VAL A 177 -0.92 -3.91 2.61
C VAL A 177 -0.98 -5.43 2.54
N ASP A 178 -0.08 -6.06 3.28
CA ASP A 178 -0.14 -7.45 3.63
C ASP A 178 -0.16 -7.63 5.15
N PHE A 179 -0.70 -8.76 5.58
CA PHE A 179 -0.81 -9.15 6.99
C PHE A 179 0.02 -10.41 7.25
N ARG A 180 1.32 -10.35 6.95
CA ARG A 180 2.28 -11.49 7.00
C ARG A 180 3.40 -11.24 8.00
N ILE A 181 4.58 -11.82 7.76
CA ILE A 181 5.70 -11.78 8.70
C ILE A 181 6.33 -10.38 8.82
N GLY A 182 6.21 -9.53 7.78
CA GLY A 182 6.86 -8.23 7.69
C GLY A 182 8.30 -8.28 7.17
N ILE A 183 8.80 -7.13 6.71
CA ILE A 183 10.16 -6.94 6.17
C ILE A 183 11.21 -7.32 7.21
N PRO A 184 11.21 -6.78 8.45
CA PRO A 184 12.19 -7.16 9.46
C PRO A 184 12.34 -8.66 9.70
N ASN A 185 11.22 -9.38 9.83
CA ASN A 185 11.27 -10.82 10.06
C ASN A 185 11.73 -11.59 8.82
N SER A 186 11.38 -11.13 7.61
CA SER A 186 11.93 -11.70 6.36
C SER A 186 13.44 -11.50 6.29
N VAL A 187 13.96 -10.31 6.59
CA VAL A 187 15.41 -10.03 6.57
C VAL A 187 16.16 -10.92 7.56
N ARG A 188 15.60 -11.15 8.75
CA ARG A 188 16.18 -12.03 9.79
C ARG A 188 16.18 -13.52 9.42
N THR A 189 15.54 -13.95 8.33
CA THR A 189 15.67 -15.34 7.87
C THR A 189 17.06 -15.63 7.32
N LEU A 190 17.81 -14.59 6.93
CA LEU A 190 19.22 -14.71 6.57
C LEU A 190 20.06 -14.84 7.85
N PRO A 191 20.88 -15.90 8.00
CA PRO A 191 21.67 -16.13 9.22
C PRO A 191 22.54 -14.94 9.64
N GLU A 192 23.13 -14.24 8.68
CA GLU A 192 23.97 -13.05 8.88
C GLU A 192 23.20 -11.85 9.46
N ASN A 193 21.88 -11.81 9.28
CA ASN A 193 21.00 -10.72 9.71
C ASN A 193 20.12 -11.10 10.92
N ALA A 194 20.24 -12.32 11.44
CA ALA A 194 19.34 -12.86 12.47
C ALA A 194 19.25 -12.02 13.75
N ALA A 195 20.32 -11.28 14.08
CA ALA A 195 20.42 -10.43 15.26
C ALA A 195 19.97 -8.97 15.05
N MET A 196 19.59 -8.58 13.83
CA MET A 196 19.21 -7.19 13.54
C MET A 196 17.92 -6.79 14.27
N THR A 197 17.89 -5.58 14.83
CA THR A 197 16.65 -4.91 15.25
C THR A 197 15.75 -4.61 14.05
N SER A 198 14.48 -4.28 14.29
CA SER A 198 13.53 -4.10 13.19
C SER A 198 13.83 -2.87 12.35
N ILE A 199 14.40 -1.82 12.97
CA ILE A 199 14.93 -0.67 12.24
C ILE A 199 16.17 -1.04 11.42
N GLU A 200 17.11 -1.80 11.99
CA GLU A 200 18.32 -2.22 11.25
C GLU A 200 17.96 -3.07 10.05
N ALA A 201 17.06 -4.03 10.23
CA ALA A 201 16.57 -4.88 9.15
C ALA A 201 15.82 -4.06 8.08
N LEU A 202 15.00 -3.07 8.49
CA LEU A 202 14.32 -2.18 7.56
C LEU A 202 15.31 -1.31 6.78
N LYS A 203 16.33 -0.75 7.43
CA LYS A 203 17.41 0.00 6.77
C LYS A 203 18.17 -0.89 5.78
N TRP A 204 18.54 -2.10 6.19
CA TRP A 204 19.21 -3.08 5.35
C TRP A 204 18.39 -3.39 4.08
N ALA A 205 17.08 -3.57 4.20
CA ALA A 205 16.19 -3.84 3.06
C ALA A 205 16.10 -2.67 2.07
N PHE A 206 16.44 -1.45 2.50
CA PHE A 206 16.40 -0.23 1.67
C PHE A 206 17.76 0.14 1.10
N GLU A 207 18.83 -0.55 1.53
CA GLU A 207 20.15 -0.39 0.94
C GLU A 207 20.21 -1.05 -0.45
N PRO A 208 20.77 -0.35 -1.47
CA PRO A 208 20.88 -0.91 -2.81
C PRO A 208 21.66 -2.22 -2.84
N GLY A 209 21.09 -3.22 -3.51
CA GLY A 209 21.75 -4.52 -3.73
C GLY A 209 21.43 -5.57 -2.66
N ASN A 210 20.82 -5.18 -1.54
CA ASN A 210 20.36 -6.13 -0.54
C ASN A 210 19.04 -6.80 -0.97
N SER A 211 18.96 -8.11 -0.75
CA SER A 211 17.75 -8.90 -0.98
C SER A 211 17.80 -10.19 -0.18
N THR A 212 16.65 -10.63 0.32
CA THR A 212 16.50 -11.94 0.96
C THR A 212 16.42 -13.08 -0.06
N LYS A 213 16.30 -12.78 -1.36
CA LYS A 213 16.22 -13.77 -2.44
C LYS A 213 17.61 -14.09 -2.99
N GLN A 214 17.98 -15.36 -3.00
CA GLN A 214 19.31 -15.83 -3.44
C GLN A 214 19.51 -15.90 -4.98
N GLN A 215 18.65 -15.30 -5.81
CA GLN A 215 18.77 -15.42 -7.29
C GLN A 215 18.90 -14.07 -8.02
N GLY A 216 20.14 -13.78 -8.44
CA GLY A 216 20.52 -13.46 -9.82
C GLY A 216 20.11 -12.12 -10.46
N ILE A 217 19.08 -11.43 -9.98
CA ILE A 217 18.66 -10.13 -10.53
C ILE A 217 19.04 -9.06 -9.52
N ARG A 218 19.85 -8.08 -9.93
CA ARG A 218 20.25 -6.94 -9.09
C ARG A 218 19.00 -6.06 -8.81
N GLN A 219 18.25 -6.41 -7.75
CA GLN A 219 16.98 -5.80 -7.34
C GLN A 219 17.10 -4.36 -6.76
N GLY A 220 18.31 -3.79 -6.73
CA GLY A 220 18.60 -2.50 -6.09
C GLY A 220 18.25 -1.25 -6.91
N GLU A 221 18.14 -1.35 -8.24
CA GLU A 221 17.93 -0.16 -9.09
C GLU A 221 16.49 0.37 -9.01
N GLY A 222 15.49 -0.51 -8.90
CA GLY A 222 14.08 -0.11 -8.94
C GLY A 222 13.63 0.68 -7.71
N LEU A 223 14.10 0.34 -6.50
CA LEU A 223 13.74 1.09 -5.29
C LEU A 223 14.33 2.51 -5.33
N HIS A 224 15.55 2.63 -5.85
CA HIS A 224 16.19 3.93 -6.04
C HIS A 224 15.37 4.83 -6.98
N ILE A 225 14.87 4.31 -8.10
CA ILE A 225 14.01 5.07 -9.04
C ILE A 225 12.74 5.57 -8.33
N LEU A 226 12.04 4.70 -7.59
CA LEU A 226 10.84 5.11 -6.85
C LEU A 226 11.17 6.19 -5.80
N GLN A 227 12.24 6.02 -5.02
CA GLN A 227 12.67 7.01 -4.02
C GLN A 227 13.08 8.34 -4.65
N GLU A 228 13.80 8.31 -5.76
CA GLU A 228 14.22 9.50 -6.50
C GLU A 228 13.01 10.24 -7.06
N PHE A 229 12.07 9.51 -7.66
CA PHE A 229 10.85 10.09 -8.20
C PHE A 229 9.98 10.71 -7.11
N VAL A 230 9.75 10.00 -6.00
CA VAL A 230 9.03 10.52 -4.83
C VAL A 230 9.63 11.86 -4.37
N ARG A 231 10.96 11.96 -4.25
CA ARG A 231 11.62 13.23 -3.87
C ARG A 231 11.49 14.32 -4.93
N LYS A 232 11.70 14.01 -6.22
CA LYS A 232 11.58 14.99 -7.31
C LYS A 232 10.15 15.50 -7.51
N ASN A 233 9.17 14.66 -7.21
CA ASN A 233 7.75 14.98 -7.30
C ASN A 233 7.20 15.61 -6.01
N HIS A 234 8.00 15.78 -4.96
CA HIS A 234 7.55 16.25 -3.65
C HIS A 234 6.43 15.37 -3.06
N GLY A 235 6.50 14.08 -3.37
CA GLY A 235 5.64 13.04 -2.86
C GLY A 235 6.12 12.48 -1.52
N THR A 236 5.56 11.35 -1.12
CA THR A 236 5.99 10.63 0.09
C THR A 236 5.90 9.12 -0.12
N LEU A 237 6.87 8.37 0.40
CA LEU A 237 6.83 6.91 0.52
C LEU A 237 6.87 6.57 2.01
N MET A 238 5.78 5.96 2.47
CA MET A 238 5.51 5.67 3.87
C MET A 238 5.39 4.15 4.04
N ILE A 239 6.22 3.54 4.88
CA ILE A 239 6.23 2.09 5.07
C ILE A 239 6.21 1.75 6.55
N PHE A 240 5.26 0.91 6.94
CA PHE A 240 5.17 0.30 8.27
C PHE A 240 5.38 -1.20 8.15
N SER A 241 6.24 -1.77 8.99
CA SER A 241 6.42 -3.22 9.03
C SER A 241 6.94 -3.66 10.39
N ASN A 242 6.29 -4.65 11.01
CA ASN A 242 6.57 -5.00 12.40
C ASN A 242 6.49 -3.76 13.30
N ASP A 243 7.46 -3.54 14.17
CA ASP A 243 7.60 -2.39 15.05
C ASP A 243 8.49 -1.29 14.45
N SER A 244 8.68 -1.27 13.12
CA SER A 244 9.46 -0.23 12.43
C SER A 244 8.67 0.52 11.37
N TYR A 245 9.07 1.79 11.19
CA TYR A 245 8.47 2.76 10.30
C TYR A 245 9.56 3.49 9.52
N VAL A 246 9.31 3.74 8.24
CA VAL A 246 10.13 4.64 7.41
C VAL A 246 9.27 5.59 6.62
N ASN A 247 9.70 6.85 6.61
CA ASN A 247 9.13 7.91 5.78
C ASN A 247 10.21 8.51 4.88
N ILE A 248 9.95 8.54 3.58
CA ILE A 248 10.82 9.13 2.56
C ILE A 248 10.05 10.23 1.85
N GLY A 249 10.58 11.45 1.86
CA GLY A 249 9.97 12.59 1.19
C GLY A 249 10.91 13.80 1.17
N ASP A 250 10.36 15.01 1.14
CA ASP A 250 11.13 16.26 1.09
C ASP A 250 12.08 16.44 2.28
N ASN A 251 11.71 15.92 3.46
CA ASN A 251 12.50 15.99 4.69
C ASN A 251 13.60 14.92 4.78
N GLY A 252 13.92 14.26 3.66
CA GLY A 252 14.87 13.15 3.60
C GLY A 252 14.24 11.81 3.98
N VAL A 253 15.05 10.93 4.55
CA VAL A 253 14.63 9.60 5.02
C VAL A 253 14.65 9.57 6.53
N ARG A 254 13.54 9.17 7.15
CA ARG A 254 13.41 9.02 8.60
C ARG A 254 12.99 7.60 8.92
N TYR A 255 13.73 6.96 9.82
CA TYR A 255 13.42 5.63 10.35
C TYR A 255 13.11 5.76 11.83
N GLU A 256 12.00 5.19 12.27
CA GLU A 256 11.53 5.27 13.65
C GLU A 256 10.97 3.91 14.09
N ASN A 257 10.94 3.69 15.40
CA ASN A 257 10.21 2.56 15.98
C ASN A 257 8.79 3.02 16.26
N ILE A 258 7.83 2.13 16.08
CA ILE A 258 6.45 2.34 16.51
C ILE A 258 6.13 1.45 17.71
N CYS A 259 5.12 1.82 18.49
CA CYS A 259 4.79 1.10 19.72
C CYS A 259 4.12 -0.26 19.49
N THR A 260 3.60 -0.51 18.29
CA THR A 260 2.86 -1.73 17.96
C THR A 260 3.66 -2.60 17.00
N ASN A 261 3.85 -3.88 17.35
CA ASN A 261 4.46 -4.85 16.44
C ASN A 261 3.41 -5.37 15.45
N PHE A 262 3.33 -4.74 14.28
CA PHE A 262 2.44 -5.14 13.20
C PHE A 262 2.93 -6.40 12.48
N LEU A 263 2.15 -7.49 12.52
CA LEU A 263 2.42 -8.67 11.69
C LEU A 263 1.99 -8.40 10.24
N GLY A 264 2.82 -7.63 9.52
CA GLY A 264 2.65 -7.37 8.10
C GLY A 264 3.55 -6.26 7.56
N THR A 265 3.24 -5.83 6.34
CA THR A 265 3.84 -4.66 5.69
C THR A 265 2.74 -3.78 5.10
N LEU A 266 2.76 -2.50 5.41
CA LEU A 266 1.97 -1.47 4.74
C LEU A 266 2.94 -0.59 3.97
N VAL A 267 2.68 -0.42 2.67
CA VAL A 267 3.36 0.55 1.82
C VAL A 267 2.34 1.53 1.27
N ASN A 268 2.51 2.81 1.58
CA ASN A 268 1.74 3.90 0.98
C ASN A 268 2.67 4.80 0.18
N ILE A 269 2.23 5.14 -1.03
CA ILE A 269 2.94 5.99 -1.98
C ILE A 269 2.04 7.16 -2.30
N ALA A 270 2.51 8.37 -2.02
CA ALA A 270 1.85 9.61 -2.39
C ALA A 270 2.66 10.33 -3.47
N PHE A 271 2.00 10.70 -4.55
CA PHE A 271 2.54 11.55 -5.61
C PHE A 271 1.77 12.87 -5.65
N ARG A 272 2.47 13.95 -5.96
CA ARG A 272 1.88 15.23 -6.29
C ARG A 272 1.38 15.21 -7.73
N CYS A 273 0.13 15.61 -7.92
CA CYS A 273 -0.49 15.85 -9.20
C CYS A 273 -0.28 17.31 -9.58
N ASP A 274 0.79 17.60 -10.33
CA ASP A 274 1.09 18.93 -10.87
C ASP A 274 1.25 18.88 -12.39
N GLU A 275 1.48 20.05 -13.00
CA GLU A 275 1.62 20.18 -14.45
C GLU A 275 3.00 19.74 -14.97
N LYS A 276 3.97 19.46 -14.09
CA LYS A 276 5.36 19.18 -14.51
C LYS A 276 5.43 17.82 -15.19
N TYR A 277 6.18 17.76 -16.29
CA TYR A 277 6.47 16.51 -16.96
C TYR A 277 7.73 15.85 -16.38
N TYR A 278 7.61 14.60 -15.95
CA TYR A 278 8.71 13.81 -15.40
C TYR A 278 9.12 12.70 -16.36
N CYS A 279 10.42 12.52 -16.57
CA CYS A 279 10.97 11.48 -17.44
C CYS A 279 12.31 10.98 -16.91
N LEU A 280 12.75 9.82 -17.39
CA LEU A 280 14.07 9.27 -17.11
C LEU A 280 15.14 10.14 -17.77
N ALA A 281 16.31 10.25 -17.15
CA ALA A 281 17.44 11.01 -17.72
C ALA A 281 17.86 10.49 -19.11
N SER A 282 17.66 9.20 -19.39
CA SER A 282 17.89 8.56 -20.69
C SER A 282 16.92 9.00 -21.78
N GLU A 283 15.76 9.54 -21.43
CA GLU A 283 14.72 10.00 -22.37
C GLU A 283 14.93 11.47 -22.78
N VAL A 284 15.78 12.22 -22.07
CA VAL A 284 16.07 13.62 -22.40
C VAL A 284 16.95 13.66 -23.66
N PRO A 285 16.49 14.32 -24.76
CA PRO A 285 17.31 14.46 -25.95
C PRO A 285 18.64 15.15 -25.62
N LYS A 286 19.76 14.53 -25.97
CA LYS A 286 21.06 15.19 -25.87
C LYS A 286 21.05 16.39 -26.82
N LEU A 287 21.00 17.60 -26.28
CA LEU A 287 21.23 18.83 -27.05
C LEU A 287 22.56 18.66 -27.79
N LYS A 288 22.50 18.51 -29.12
CA LYS A 288 23.71 18.62 -29.95
C LYS A 288 24.27 19.99 -29.65
N LYS A 289 25.44 20.06 -29.00
CA LYS A 289 26.21 21.30 -28.89
C LYS A 289 26.36 21.82 -30.32
N LEU A 290 25.67 22.91 -30.64
CA LEU A 290 26.01 23.73 -31.78
C LEU A 290 27.46 24.12 -31.55
N LYS A 291 28.36 23.57 -32.36
CA LYS A 291 29.71 24.10 -32.48
C LYS A 291 29.53 25.51 -33.04
N LEU A 292 29.60 26.50 -32.16
CA LEU A 292 29.91 27.88 -32.53
C LEU A 292 31.31 27.90 -33.16
#